data_AF-A0AA43ERJ3-F1
#
_entry.id   AF-A0AA43ERJ3-F1
#
_cell.length_a   1.000
_cell.length_b   1.000
_cell.length_c   1.000
_cell.angle_alpha   90.00
_cell.angle_beta   90.00
_cell.angle_gamma   90.00
#
_symmetry.space_group_name_H-M   'P 1'
#
loop_
_entity.id
_entity.type
_entity.pdbx_description
1 polymer ?
#
loop_
_entity_poly.entity_id
_entity_poly.type
_entity_poly.pdbx_seq_one_letter_code
_entity_poly.pdbx_strand_id
1 'polypeptide(L)' 'ATVRLRTAKTRGCVSRDSILAMVFKLAASAAQGWRRLNGAERLADIITGVQFKDGVKVEGQRIAA' A
#
# COMPACT_ATOMS: atom_id res chain seq x y z
N ALA A 1 15.29 -2.33 -19.83
CA ALA A 1 14.20 -1.52 -20.42
C ALA A 1 13.58 -0.59 -19.37
N THR A 2 13.59 0.73 -19.59
CA THR A 2 13.01 1.72 -18.65
C THR A 2 11.48 1.75 -18.72
N VAL A 3 10.82 2.33 -17.71
CA VAL A 3 9.36 2.52 -17.71
C VAL A 3 8.94 3.40 -18.88
N ARG A 4 9.65 4.52 -19.11
CA ARG A 4 9.39 5.46 -20.23
C ARG A 4 9.38 4.76 -21.59
N LEU A 5 10.35 3.88 -21.85
CA LEU A 5 10.43 3.12 -23.11
C LEU A 5 9.22 2.19 -23.29
N ARG A 6 8.81 1.49 -22.23
CA ARG A 6 7.65 0.59 -22.25
C ARG A 6 6.35 1.36 -22.49
N THR A 7 6.16 2.48 -21.80
CA THR A 7 5.00 3.35 -21.99
C THR A 7 4.92 3.92 -23.41
N ALA A 8 6.04 4.34 -24.00
CA ALA A 8 6.07 4.84 -25.37
C ALA A 8 5.66 3.76 -26.39
N LYS A 9 6.04 2.49 -26.14
CA LYS A 9 5.72 1.36 -27.03
C LYS A 9 4.29 0.87 -26.92
N THR A 10 3.63 1.01 -25.76
CA THR A 10 2.27 0.50 -25.54
C THR A 10 1.19 1.60 -25.64
N ARG A 11 1.57 2.87 -25.75
CA ARG A 11 0.64 4.00 -25.89
C ARG A 11 -0.25 3.83 -27.12
N GLY A 12 -1.56 3.78 -26.92
CA GLY A 12 -2.56 3.65 -27.99
C GLY A 12 -2.77 2.22 -28.52
N CYS A 13 -1.99 1.23 -28.05
CA CYS A 13 -2.07 -0.15 -28.49
C CYS A 13 -2.87 -1.06 -27.55
N VAL A 14 -3.45 -0.49 -26.48
CA VAL A 14 -4.20 -1.22 -25.44
C VAL A 14 -5.61 -0.67 -25.30
N SER A 15 -6.58 -1.57 -25.13
CA SER A 15 -7.94 -1.20 -24.75
C SER A 15 -7.98 -0.83 -23.26
N ARG A 16 -9.05 -0.17 -22.83
CA ARG A 16 -9.26 0.22 -21.43
C ARG A 16 -9.22 -0.99 -20.49
N ASP A 17 -9.78 -2.12 -20.92
CA ASP A 17 -9.86 -3.30 -20.06
C ASP A 17 -8.51 -4.00 -19.94
N SER A 18 -7.73 -4.06 -21.04
CA SER A 18 -6.40 -4.67 -21.00
C SER A 18 -5.40 -3.83 -20.21
N ILE A 19 -5.48 -2.49 -20.28
CA ILE A 19 -4.62 -1.63 -19.46
C ILE A 19 -4.96 -1.74 -17.96
N LEU A 20 -6.24 -1.85 -17.59
CA LEU A 20 -6.64 -2.06 -16.21
C LEU A 20 -6.09 -3.39 -15.66
N ALA A 21 -6.22 -4.47 -16.44
CA ALA A 21 -5.64 -5.76 -16.07
C ALA A 21 -4.10 -5.70 -15.93
N MET A 22 -3.43 -5.00 -16.85
CA MET A 22 -1.97 -4.80 -16.80
C MET A 22 -1.55 -4.03 -15.54
N VAL A 23 -2.23 -2.91 -15.22
CA VAL A 23 -1.95 -2.11 -14.03
C VAL A 23 -2.18 -2.91 -12.75
N PHE A 24 -3.27 -3.68 -12.68
CA PHE A 24 -3.53 -4.56 -11.55
C PHE A 24 -2.42 -5.58 -11.34
N LYS A 25 -1.97 -6.27 -12.42
CA LYS A 25 -0.87 -7.24 -12.33
C LYS A 25 0.47 -6.59 -11.94
N LEU A 26 0.75 -5.37 -12.42
CA LEU A 26 1.93 -4.61 -12.01
C LEU A 26 1.88 -4.25 -10.51
N ALA A 27 0.74 -3.77 -10.02
CA ALA A 27 0.55 -3.47 -8.60
C ALA A 27 0.67 -4.73 -7.72
N ALA A 28 0.05 -5.84 -8.14
CA ALA A 28 0.13 -7.11 -7.43
C ALA A 28 1.56 -7.67 -7.39
N SER A 29 2.32 -7.53 -8.47
CA SER A 29 3.74 -7.93 -8.51
C SER A 29 4.59 -7.05 -7.59
N ALA A 30 4.36 -5.73 -7.60
CA ALA A 30 5.05 -4.81 -6.69
C ALA A 30 4.76 -5.10 -5.21
N ALA A 31 3.52 -5.48 -4.87
CA ALA A 31 3.12 -5.81 -3.51
C ALA A 31 3.89 -6.98 -2.90
N GLN A 32 4.40 -7.92 -3.71
CA GLN A 32 5.24 -9.03 -3.24
C GLN A 32 6.59 -8.56 -2.69
N GLY A 33 7.09 -7.42 -3.19
CA GLY A 33 8.35 -6.82 -2.73
C GLY A 33 8.20 -5.92 -1.49
N TRP A 34 6.98 -5.71 -0.99
CA TRP A 34 6.77 -4.83 0.15
C TRP A 34 7.22 -5.49 1.45
N ARG A 35 8.01 -4.75 2.23
CA ARG A 35 8.35 -5.17 3.59
C ARG A 35 7.10 -5.05 4.47
N ARG A 36 6.73 -6.14 5.15
CA ARG A 36 5.66 -6.10 6.16
C ARG A 36 6.04 -5.13 7.28
N LEU A 37 5.04 -4.41 7.79
CA LEU A 37 5.21 -3.59 8.99
C LEU A 37 5.55 -4.50 10.17
N ASN A 38 6.59 -4.15 10.92
CA ASN A 38 6.86 -4.79 12.20
C ASN A 38 5.71 -4.44 13.15
N GLY A 39 5.21 -5.42 13.89
CA GLY A 39 4.15 -5.18 14.88
C GLY A 39 2.77 -4.92 14.26
N ALA A 40 2.46 -5.53 13.12
CA ALA A 40 1.19 -5.35 12.40
C ALA A 40 -0.06 -5.71 13.25
N GLU A 41 0.10 -6.46 14.32
CA GLU A 41 -0.96 -6.75 15.30
C GLU A 41 -1.46 -5.48 16.03
N ARG A 42 -0.58 -4.48 16.22
CA ARG A 42 -0.92 -3.21 16.90
C ARG A 42 -1.68 -2.24 16.02
N LEU A 43 -1.82 -2.55 14.73
CA LEU A 43 -2.50 -1.68 13.77
C LEU A 43 -3.99 -1.55 14.10
N ALA A 44 -4.62 -2.60 14.62
CA ALA A 44 -6.00 -2.56 15.09
C ALA A 44 -6.18 -1.58 16.28
N ASP A 45 -5.22 -1.55 17.20
CA ASP A 45 -5.22 -0.60 18.32
C ASP A 45 -5.11 0.85 17.82
N ILE A 46 -4.28 1.10 16.79
CA ILE A 46 -4.16 2.42 16.18
C ILE A 46 -5.47 2.85 15.50
N ILE A 47 -6.11 1.95 14.73
CA ILE A 47 -7.38 2.22 14.05
C ILE A 47 -8.49 2.54 15.06
N THR A 48 -8.48 1.88 16.22
CA THR A 48 -9.44 2.13 17.32
C THR A 48 -9.10 3.38 18.15
N GLY A 49 -8.07 4.13 17.78
CA GLY A 49 -7.70 5.41 18.40
C GLY A 49 -6.89 5.29 19.69
N VAL A 50 -6.27 4.14 19.96
CA VAL A 50 -5.36 3.96 21.10
C VAL A 50 -4.09 4.77 20.87
N GLN A 51 -3.67 5.55 21.87
CA GLN A 51 -2.41 6.29 21.78
C GLN A 51 -1.20 5.40 22.05
N PHE A 52 -0.19 5.56 21.20
CA PHE A 52 1.15 5.03 21.40
C PHE A 52 2.11 6.19 21.62
N LYS A 53 2.90 6.14 22.69
CA LYS A 53 3.99 7.08 22.95
C LYS A 53 5.30 6.30 22.90
N ASP A 54 6.20 6.70 22.01
CA ASP A 54 7.51 6.03 21.80
C ASP A 54 7.41 4.51 21.56
N GLY A 55 6.31 4.05 20.96
CA GLY A 55 6.04 2.64 20.67
C GLY A 55 5.42 1.83 21.83
N VAL A 56 5.18 2.46 22.99
CA VAL A 56 4.49 1.86 24.13
C VAL A 56 3.02 2.30 24.13
N LYS A 57 2.13 1.33 24.34
CA LYS A 57 0.69 1.58 24.48
C LYS A 57 0.45 2.39 25.75
N VAL A 58 -0.19 3.55 25.64
CA VAL A 58 -0.59 4.34 26.80
C VAL A 58 -1.97 3.88 27.22
N GLU A 59 -2.04 3.11 28.31
CA GLU A 59 -3.33 2.67 28.86
C GLU A 59 -4.11 3.89 29.38
N GLY A 60 -5.37 4.02 28.95
CA GLY A 60 -6.28 5.08 29.40
C GLY A 60 -6.36 6.33 28.50
N GLN A 61 -5.53 6.44 27.46
CA GLN A 61 -5.57 7.60 26.56
C GLN A 61 -6.02 7.20 25.14
N ARG A 62 -7.27 7.50 24.83
CA ARG A 62 -7.82 7.43 23.47
C ARG A 62 -7.79 8.82 22.84
N ILE A 63 -7.41 8.90 21.57
CA ILE A 63 -7.54 10.14 20.81
C ILE A 63 -9.05 10.40 20.66
N ALA A 64 -9.57 11.43 21.31
CA ALA A 64 -10.94 11.89 21.08
C ALA A 64 -11.02 12.45 19.65
N ALA A 65 -12.01 11.98 18.88
CA ALA A 65 -12.28 12.49 17.54
C ALA A 65 -12.70 13.96 17.56
#